data_AF-A0A833N035-F1
#
_entry.id   AF-A0A833N035-F1
#
_cell.length_a   1.000
_cell.length_b   1.000
_cell.length_c   1.000
_cell.angle_alpha   90.00
_cell.angle_beta   90.00
_cell.angle_gamma   90.00
#
_symmetry.space_group_name_H-M   'P 1'
#
loop_
_entity.id
_entity.type
_entity.pdbx_description
1 polymer ?
#
loop_
_entity_poly.entity_id
_entity_poly.type
_entity_poly.pdbx_seq_one_letter_code
_entity_poly.pdbx_strand_id
1 'polypeptide(L)'
;MTNIIRPHFGGRTREAEPPEAPDPHEEYQPLHVYGTAAGYLVALMEDARGPEGRCLKVVIGAASKNTIEAVAVMPPTDEGRVDADMAAMAVLRALEIVEQGGAPASA
;
A
#
# COMPACT_ATOMS: atom_id res chain seq x y z
N MET A 1 -34.98 -39.25 23.63
CA MET A 1 -34.05 -38.23 24.18
C MET A 1 -32.87 -38.09 23.23
N THR A 2 -32.72 -36.96 22.55
CA THR A 2 -31.44 -36.44 22.03
C THR A 2 -31.71 -35.02 21.56
N ASN A 3 -31.42 -34.03 22.41
CA ASN A 3 -31.37 -32.62 22.01
C ASN A 3 -29.92 -32.31 21.64
N ILE A 4 -29.61 -32.33 20.35
CA ILE A 4 -28.31 -31.92 19.85
C ILE A 4 -28.41 -30.45 19.45
N ILE A 5 -27.74 -29.58 20.20
CA ILE A 5 -27.50 -28.19 19.78
C ILE A 5 -26.26 -28.23 18.88
N ARG A 6 -26.40 -27.85 17.60
CA ARG A 6 -25.28 -27.71 16.66
C ARG A 6 -24.84 -26.24 16.63
N PRO A 7 -23.71 -25.86 17.27
CA PRO A 7 -23.22 -24.50 17.20
C PRO A 7 -22.71 -24.22 15.79
N HIS A 8 -23.23 -23.17 15.16
CA HIS A 8 -22.77 -22.70 13.85
C HIS A 8 -21.55 -21.80 14.07
N PHE A 9 -20.35 -22.38 14.10
CA PHE A 9 -19.12 -21.59 14.08
C PHE A 9 -18.92 -21.03 12.66
N GLY A 10 -18.81 -19.70 12.55
CA GLY A 10 -18.56 -19.01 11.27
C GLY A 10 -19.81 -18.47 10.54
N GLY A 11 -20.99 -18.52 11.14
CA GLY A 11 -22.22 -17.98 10.57
C GLY A 11 -22.34 -16.46 10.66
N ARG A 12 -21.39 -15.72 10.07
CA ARG A 12 -21.65 -14.36 9.60
C ARG A 12 -21.41 -14.37 8.11
N THR A 13 -22.48 -14.54 7.33
CA THR A 13 -22.48 -13.99 5.98
C THR A 13 -22.41 -12.49 6.19
N ARG A 14 -21.18 -11.94 6.22
CA ARG A 14 -20.99 -10.53 5.94
C ARG A 14 -21.51 -10.42 4.51
N GLU A 15 -22.71 -9.87 4.34
CA GLU A 15 -23.08 -9.29 3.06
C GLU A 15 -21.89 -8.42 2.71
N ALA A 16 -21.09 -8.90 1.75
CA ALA A 16 -19.96 -8.17 1.25
C ALA A 16 -20.58 -6.98 0.54
N GLU A 17 -20.72 -5.89 1.29
CA GLU A 17 -20.93 -4.57 0.72
C GLU A 17 -19.90 -4.47 -0.41
N PRO A 18 -20.35 -4.29 -1.67
CA PRO A 18 -19.43 -4.25 -2.79
C PRO A 18 -18.38 -3.20 -2.46
N PRO A 19 -17.08 -3.49 -2.63
CA PRO A 19 -16.06 -2.49 -2.36
C PRO A 19 -16.44 -1.25 -3.15
N GLU A 20 -16.67 -0.16 -2.41
CA GLU A 20 -16.98 1.13 -3.01
C GLU A 20 -15.83 1.39 -3.99
N ALA A 21 -16.17 1.48 -5.28
CA ALA A 21 -15.16 1.65 -6.31
C ALA A 21 -14.35 2.90 -5.91
N PRO A 22 -13.00 2.81 -5.80
CA PRO A 22 -12.20 3.95 -5.39
C PRO A 22 -12.54 5.10 -6.33
N ASP A 23 -12.99 6.21 -5.75
CA ASP A 23 -13.32 7.41 -6.51
C ASP A 23 -12.05 7.80 -7.27
N PRO A 24 -12.05 7.84 -8.62
CA PRO A 24 -10.85 8.12 -9.41
C PRO A 24 -10.29 9.53 -9.18
N HIS A 25 -10.98 10.35 -8.38
CA HIS A 25 -10.63 11.70 -7.99
C HIS A 25 -10.34 11.87 -6.49
N GLU A 26 -10.25 10.79 -5.71
CA GLU A 26 -9.71 10.91 -4.35
C GLU A 26 -8.23 11.27 -4.49
N GLU A 27 -7.93 12.57 -4.41
CA GLU A 27 -6.58 13.11 -4.41
C GLU A 27 -5.82 12.48 -3.24
N TYR A 28 -5.14 11.38 -3.54
CA TYR A 28 -4.31 10.65 -2.62
C TYR A 28 -3.23 11.59 -2.09
N GLN A 29 -3.46 12.16 -0.91
CA GLN A 29 -2.55 13.10 -0.30
C GLN A 29 -1.51 12.31 0.49
N PRO A 30 -0.25 12.22 0.01
CA PRO A 30 0.76 11.43 0.70
C PRO A 30 1.10 12.09 2.03
N LEU A 31 1.20 11.27 3.08
CA LEU A 31 1.73 11.68 4.38
C LEU A 31 3.20 12.11 4.25
N HIS A 32 3.94 11.42 3.39
CA HIS A 32 5.35 11.69 3.14
C HIS A 32 5.75 11.25 1.74
N VAL A 33 6.62 12.02 1.08
CA VAL A 33 7.21 11.65 -0.21
C VAL A 33 8.70 11.44 0.01
N TYR A 34 9.19 10.23 -0.29
CA TYR A 34 10.60 9.89 -0.08
C TYR A 34 11.46 10.29 -1.28
N GLY A 35 10.91 10.19 -2.49
CA GLY A 35 11.64 10.58 -3.70
C GLY A 35 11.06 10.03 -4.99
N THR A 36 11.83 10.19 -6.05
CA THR A 36 11.51 9.69 -7.40
C THR A 36 12.77 9.12 -8.02
N ALA A 37 12.70 7.92 -8.58
CA ALA A 37 13.79 7.27 -9.30
C ALA A 37 13.23 6.30 -10.36
N ALA A 38 13.96 6.11 -11.47
CA ALA A 38 13.55 5.24 -12.58
C ALA A 38 12.15 5.56 -13.15
N GLY A 39 11.71 6.83 -13.04
CA GLY A 39 10.37 7.27 -13.47
C GLY A 39 9.23 6.94 -12.51
N TYR A 40 9.52 6.46 -11.29
CA TYR A 40 8.54 6.13 -10.26
C TYR A 40 8.70 7.00 -9.02
N LEU A 41 7.58 7.47 -8.47
CA LEU A 41 7.46 8.16 -7.18
C LEU A 41 7.28 7.12 -6.07
N VAL A 42 7.95 7.30 -4.93
CA VAL A 42 7.75 6.51 -3.72
C VAL A 42 7.20 7.40 -2.60
N ALA A 43 6.08 7.01 -2.01
CA ALA A 43 5.39 7.79 -0.98
C ALA A 43 4.78 6.91 0.11
N LEU A 44 4.56 7.52 1.28
CA LEU A 44 3.78 6.96 2.37
C LEU A 44 2.37 7.56 2.34
N MET A 45 1.38 6.70 2.55
CA MET A 45 -0.02 7.03 2.59
C MET A 45 -0.67 6.47 3.85
N GLU A 46 -1.68 7.16 4.36
CA GLU A 46 -2.62 6.58 5.33
C GLU A 46 -3.89 6.21 4.58
N ASP A 47 -4.28 4.94 4.69
CA ASP A 47 -5.55 4.46 4.19
C ASP A 47 -6.45 4.13 5.38
N ALA A 48 -7.55 4.87 5.51
CA ALA A 48 -8.55 4.69 6.55
C ALA A 48 -9.80 3.92 6.09
N ARG A 49 -9.93 3.64 4.79
CA ARG A 49 -11.16 3.14 4.15
C ARG A 49 -11.00 1.75 3.53
N GLY A 50 -9.77 1.27 3.37
CA GLY A 50 -9.47 -0.07 2.87
C GLY A 50 -10.08 -1.20 3.73
N PRO A 51 -10.23 -2.41 3.16
CA PRO A 51 -10.77 -3.57 3.87
C PRO A 51 -9.92 -3.97 5.10
N GLU A 52 -8.66 -3.56 5.14
CA GLU A 52 -7.74 -3.74 6.27
C GLU A 52 -8.05 -2.80 7.45
N GLY A 53 -8.90 -1.78 7.25
CA GLY A 53 -9.08 -0.68 8.18
C GLY A 53 -7.92 0.33 8.11
N ARG A 54 -7.78 1.16 9.15
CA ARG A 54 -6.73 2.18 9.20
C ARG A 54 -5.35 1.55 9.14
N CYS A 55 -4.56 1.91 8.13
CA CYS A 55 -3.21 1.40 7.92
C CYS A 55 -2.31 2.43 7.22
N LEU A 56 -1.00 2.21 7.32
CA LEU A 56 0.02 2.92 6.58
C LEU A 56 0.40 2.11 5.34
N LYS A 57 0.40 2.73 4.16
CA LYS A 57 0.75 2.09 2.89
C LYS A 57 1.96 2.78 2.28
N VAL A 58 3.01 2.02 1.98
CA VAL A 58 4.08 2.48 1.09
C VAL A 58 3.61 2.21 -0.32
N VAL A 59 3.55 3.25 -1.14
CA VAL A 59 3.05 3.18 -2.51
C VAL A 59 4.11 3.59 -3.52
N ILE A 60 4.03 2.99 -4.70
CA ILE A 60 4.81 3.35 -5.89
C ILE A 60 3.84 3.75 -7.00
N GLY A 61 4.11 4.86 -7.68
CA GLY A 61 3.35 5.27 -8.86
C GLY A 61 4.26 5.80 -9.95
N ALA A 62 3.91 5.58 -11.22
CA ALA A 62 4.64 6.21 -12.31
C ALA A 62 4.49 7.73 -12.19
N ALA A 63 5.59 8.49 -12.20
CA ALA A 63 5.55 9.93 -11.97
C ALA A 63 4.72 10.70 -13.01
N SER A 64 4.48 10.10 -14.19
CA SER A 64 3.69 10.65 -15.29
C SER A 64 2.22 10.21 -15.30
N LYS A 65 1.80 9.33 -14.39
CA LYS A 65 0.44 8.76 -14.35
C LYS A 65 -0.13 8.82 -12.94
N ASN A 66 -1.44 9.02 -12.83
CA ASN A 66 -2.14 9.01 -11.53
C ASN A 66 -2.47 7.59 -11.05
N THR A 67 -1.57 6.64 -11.25
CA THR A 67 -1.76 5.23 -10.88
C THR A 67 -0.71 4.84 -9.86
N ILE A 68 -1.16 4.38 -8.69
CA ILE A 68 -0.31 3.97 -7.57
C ILE A 68 -0.60 2.51 -7.19
N GLU A 69 0.43 1.81 -6.71
CA GLU A 69 0.35 0.44 -6.21
C GLU A 69 0.98 0.38 -4.82
N ALA A 70 0.32 -0.29 -3.88
CA ALA A 70 0.85 -0.50 -2.54
C ALA A 70 1.86 -1.65 -2.53
N VAL A 71 3.07 -1.38 -2.08
CA VAL A 71 4.16 -2.37 -1.98
C VAL A 71 4.41 -2.88 -0.57
N ALA A 72 3.91 -2.16 0.44
CA ALA A 72 3.91 -2.58 1.82
C ALA A 72 2.74 -1.95 2.59
N VAL A 73 2.19 -2.69 3.56
CA VAL A 73 1.07 -2.27 4.42
C VAL A 73 1.41 -2.54 5.88
N MET A 74 1.34 -1.50 6.70
CA MET A 74 1.78 -1.50 8.09
C MET A 74 0.65 -1.01 9.02
N PRO A 75 0.62 -1.44 10.29
CA PRO A 75 -0.31 -0.90 11.25
C PRO A 75 -0.01 0.60 11.51
N PRO A 76 -1.02 1.41 11.85
CA PRO A 76 -0.86 2.85 12.10
C PRO A 76 -0.35 3.09 13.53
N THR A 77 0.82 2.53 13.85
CA THR A 77 1.54 2.76 15.11
C THR A 77 2.88 3.42 14.83
N ASP A 78 3.56 3.91 15.88
CA ASP A 78 4.89 4.51 15.75
C ASP A 78 5.92 3.49 15.23
N GLU A 79 5.85 2.24 15.68
CA GLU A 79 6.68 1.16 15.15
C GLU A 79 6.37 0.87 13.68
N GLY A 80 5.08 0.80 13.33
CA GLY A 80 4.65 0.60 11.94
C GLY A 80 5.09 1.75 11.03
N ARG A 81 5.20 2.97 11.56
CA ARG A 81 5.77 4.11 10.83
C ARG A 81 7.27 3.94 10.58
N VAL A 82 8.04 3.50 11.57
CA VAL A 82 9.47 3.21 11.38
C VAL A 82 9.68 2.13 10.33
N ASP A 83 8.87 1.06 10.37
CA ASP A 83 8.91 -0.01 9.37
C ASP A 83 8.55 0.51 7.97
N ALA A 84 7.59 1.44 7.88
CA ALA A 84 7.23 2.12 6.64
C ALA A 84 8.33 2.98 6.06
N ASP A 85 9.00 3.77 6.90
CA ASP A 85 10.13 4.58 6.47
C ASP A 85 11.27 3.69 5.95
N MET A 86 11.57 2.58 6.64
CA MET A 86 12.59 1.62 6.19
C MET A 86 12.23 0.96 4.85
N ALA A 87 10.99 0.49 4.70
CA ALA A 87 10.52 -0.13 3.47
C ALA A 87 10.56 0.84 2.28
N ALA A 88 10.09 2.08 2.48
CA ALA A 88 10.09 3.10 1.44
C ALA A 88 11.51 3.48 0.98
N MET A 89 12.44 3.63 1.92
CA MET A 89 13.85 3.91 1.59
C MET A 89 14.52 2.74 0.86
N ALA A 90 14.21 1.49 1.23
CA ALA A 90 14.71 0.31 0.53
C ALA A 90 14.20 0.24 -0.92
N VAL A 91 12.92 0.54 -1.13
CA VAL A 91 12.30 0.61 -2.45
C VAL A 91 12.91 1.72 -3.29
N LEU A 92 13.03 2.94 -2.75
CA LEU A 92 13.65 4.06 -3.45
C LEU A 92 15.08 3.71 -3.86
N ARG A 93 15.86 3.10 -2.96
CA ARG A 93 17.23 2.69 -3.27
C ARG A 93 17.30 1.62 -4.35
N ALA A 94 16.36 0.67 -4.37
CA ALA A 94 16.27 -0.32 -5.44
C ALA A 94 15.99 0.34 -6.80
N LEU A 95 15.09 1.33 -6.84
CA LEU A 95 14.78 2.08 -8.06
C LEU A 95 15.99 2.88 -8.56
N GLU A 96 16.75 3.53 -7.67
CA GLU A 96 17.99 4.23 -8.04
C GLU A 96 19.03 3.28 -8.66
N ILE A 97 19.16 2.06 -8.14
CA ILE A 97 20.07 1.05 -8.70
C ILE A 97 19.63 0.65 -10.11
N VAL A 98 18.32 0.46 -10.33
CA VAL A 98 17.76 0.15 -11.65
C VAL A 98 18.01 1.27 -12.65
N GLU A 99 17.83 2.52 -12.21
CA GLU A 99 18.10 3.70 -13.04
C GLU A 99 19.57 3.76 -13.48
N GLN A 100 20.51 3.45 -12.58
CA GLN A 100 21.94 3.40 -12.88
C GLN A 100 22.31 2.24 -13.81
N GLY A 101 21.68 1.07 -13.64
CA GLY A 101 21.91 -0.11 -14.49
C GLY A 101 21.30 -0.01 -15.90
N GLY A 102 20.38 0.93 -16.11
CA GLY A 102 19.74 1.19 -17.41
C GLY A 102 20.52 2.13 -18.33
N ALA A 103 21.54 2.83 -17.83
CA ALA A 103 22.41 3.65 -18.67
C ALA A 103 23.34 2.74 -19.48
N PRO A 104 23.38 2.81 -20.83
CA PRO A 104 24.30 2.01 -21.61
C PRO A 104 25.73 2.34 -21.16
N ALA A 105 26.49 1.31 -20.80
CA ALA A 105 27.93 1.42 -20.64
C ALA A 105 28.48 2.00 -21.94
N SER A 106 28.88 3.27 -21.92
CA SER A 106 29.55 3.90 -23.06
C SER A 106 30.86 3.14 -23.25
N ALA A 107 30.92 2.38 -24.34
CA ALA A 107 32.08 1.64 -24.80
C ALA A 107 33.15 2.56 -25.40
#